data_AF-A0A7C0VVB1-F1
#
_entry.id   AF-A0A7C0VVB1-F1
#
_cell.length_a   1.000
_cell.length_b   1.000
_cell.length_c   1.000
_cell.angle_alpha   90.00
_cell.angle_beta   90.00
_cell.angle_gamma   90.00
#
_symmetry.space_group_name_H-M   'P 1'
#
loop_
_entity.id
_entity.type
_entity.pdbx_description
1 polymer ?
#
loop_
_entity_poly.entity_id
_entity_poly.type
_entity_poly.pdbx_seq_one_letter_code
_entity_poly.pdbx_strand_id
1 'polypeptide(L)'
;MGNALMNTMPAPKHSDNERAQPLYARLRPLARNLPNDELLARMLASWRAGFGVLPACMGLSPETYRYMLIRHFSGIELREEAASRIDADPRRQPERADLQSLLLDHRANADISEAWMADIVVSACMG
;
A
#
# COMPACT_ATOMS: atom_id res chain seq x y z
N MET A 1 -6.87 -5.10 -44.48
CA MET A 1 -7.55 -4.50 -43.31
C MET A 1 -7.96 -5.63 -42.39
N GLY A 2 -7.66 -5.72 -41.10
CA GLY A 2 -6.92 -4.93 -40.13
C GLY A 2 -7.18 -5.66 -38.82
N ASN A 3 -6.17 -6.28 -38.21
CA ASN A 3 -6.36 -6.99 -36.94
C ASN A 3 -5.73 -6.19 -35.82
N ALA A 4 -6.60 -5.82 -34.89
CA ALA A 4 -6.35 -5.02 -33.72
C ALA A 4 -5.17 -5.59 -32.91
N LEU A 5 -4.19 -4.73 -32.64
CA LEU A 5 -3.18 -4.94 -31.62
C LEU A 5 -3.89 -4.87 -30.26
N MET A 6 -4.32 -6.03 -29.80
CA MET A 6 -4.64 -6.30 -28.40
C MET A 6 -3.41 -5.95 -27.55
N ASN A 7 -3.50 -4.82 -26.85
CA ASN A 7 -2.46 -4.34 -25.95
C ASN A 7 -2.55 -5.14 -24.65
N THR A 8 -1.93 -6.33 -24.64
CA THR A 8 -1.86 -7.18 -23.46
C THR A 8 -0.94 -6.52 -22.43
N MET A 9 -1.51 -5.99 -21.35
CA MET A 9 -0.73 -5.63 -20.16
C MET A 9 0.06 -6.86 -19.71
N PRO A 10 1.39 -6.78 -19.55
CA PRO A 10 2.17 -7.94 -19.14
C PRO A 10 1.81 -8.30 -17.69
N ALA A 11 1.60 -9.61 -17.47
CA ALA A 11 1.57 -10.19 -16.15
C ALA A 11 2.83 -9.77 -15.35
N PRO A 12 2.74 -9.62 -14.01
CA PRO A 12 3.89 -9.23 -13.20
C PRO A 12 5.07 -10.18 -13.49
N LYS A 13 6.22 -9.61 -13.86
CA LYS A 13 7.38 -10.40 -14.30
C LYS A 13 7.96 -11.16 -13.09
N HIS A 14 8.55 -12.33 -13.34
CA HIS A 14 9.21 -13.14 -12.30
C HIS A 14 10.23 -12.32 -11.46
N SER A 15 10.90 -11.37 -12.12
CA SER A 15 11.83 -10.39 -11.54
C SER A 15 11.20 -9.44 -10.52
N ASP A 16 9.89 -9.22 -10.61
CA ASP A 16 9.19 -8.29 -9.74
C ASP A 16 8.94 -8.92 -8.37
N ASN A 17 8.50 -10.17 -8.38
CA ASN A 17 8.38 -10.95 -7.15
C ASN A 17 9.75 -11.15 -6.48
N GLU A 18 10.81 -11.38 -7.26
CA GLU A 18 12.18 -11.54 -6.74
C GLU A 18 12.71 -10.33 -5.97
N ARG A 19 12.34 -9.09 -6.36
CA ARG A 19 12.76 -7.87 -5.65
C ARG A 19 11.99 -7.65 -4.34
N ALA A 20 10.71 -8.01 -4.29
CA ALA A 20 9.88 -7.86 -3.09
C ALA A 20 10.09 -9.01 -2.08
N GLN A 21 10.42 -10.21 -2.57
CA GLN A 21 10.49 -11.44 -1.76
C GLN A 21 11.38 -11.33 -0.51
N PRO A 22 12.59 -10.72 -0.54
CA PRO A 22 13.45 -10.67 0.62
C PRO A 22 12.85 -9.86 1.78
N LEU A 23 12.19 -8.73 1.48
CA LEU A 23 11.56 -7.91 2.51
C LEU A 23 10.28 -8.58 3.03
N TYR A 24 9.46 -9.15 2.14
CA TYR A 24 8.29 -9.92 2.55
C TYR A 24 8.67 -11.08 3.50
N ALA A 25 9.71 -11.85 3.15
CA ALA A 25 10.19 -12.96 3.97
C ALA A 25 10.71 -12.51 5.35
N ARG A 26 11.23 -11.28 5.46
CA ARG A 26 11.63 -10.67 6.75
C ARG A 26 10.44 -10.17 7.57
N LEU A 27 9.39 -9.65 6.91
CA LEU A 27 8.18 -9.13 7.57
C LEU A 27 7.31 -10.24 8.15
N ARG A 28 7.13 -11.32 7.40
CA ARG A 28 6.23 -12.44 7.76
C ARG A 28 6.46 -13.02 9.16
N PRO A 29 7.69 -13.31 9.64
CA PRO A 29 7.91 -13.79 11.01
C PRO A 29 7.72 -12.73 12.09
N LEU A 30 7.66 -11.45 11.73
CA LEU A 30 7.45 -10.32 12.65
C LEU A 30 5.97 -9.92 12.76
N ALA A 31 5.11 -10.50 11.91
CA ALA A 31 3.67 -10.34 11.95
C ALA A 31 3.10 -10.81 13.29
N ARG A 32 2.05 -10.13 13.78
CA ARG A 32 1.46 -10.37 15.11
C ARG A 32 0.17 -11.20 15.06
N ASN A 33 -0.18 -11.75 13.90
CA ASN A 33 -1.46 -12.39 13.60
C ASN A 33 -2.66 -11.45 13.81
N LEU A 34 -2.47 -10.17 13.49
CA LEU A 34 -3.54 -9.18 13.46
C LEU A 34 -4.23 -9.17 12.10
N PRO A 35 -5.46 -8.63 12.00
CA PRO A 35 -6.07 -8.33 10.71
C PRO A 35 -5.10 -7.52 9.83
N ASN A 36 -5.12 -7.79 8.54
CA ASN A 36 -4.29 -7.15 7.52
C ASN A 36 -2.76 -7.36 7.58
N ASP A 37 -2.21 -8.12 8.54
CA ASP A 37 -0.75 -8.37 8.61
C ASP A 37 -0.15 -8.85 7.29
N GLU A 38 -0.75 -9.89 6.70
CA GLU A 38 -0.28 -10.49 5.44
C GLU A 38 -0.40 -9.50 4.26
N LEU A 39 -1.51 -8.77 4.19
CA LEU A 39 -1.74 -7.77 3.14
C LEU A 39 -0.75 -6.62 3.24
N LEU A 40 -0.57 -6.07 4.44
CA LEU A 40 0.38 -5.01 4.73
C LEU A 40 1.82 -5.47 4.44
N ALA A 41 2.18 -6.71 4.79
CA ALA A 41 3.51 -7.25 4.53
C ALA A 41 3.81 -7.30 3.03
N ARG A 42 2.84 -7.78 2.22
CA ARG A 42 2.97 -7.83 0.77
C ARG A 42 3.04 -6.43 0.15
N MET A 43 2.14 -5.53 0.54
CA MET A 43 2.14 -4.15 0.03
C MET A 43 3.44 -3.41 0.40
N LEU A 44 3.97 -3.61 1.61
CA LEU A 44 5.22 -3.01 2.06
C LEU A 44 6.43 -3.53 1.31
N ALA A 45 6.49 -4.84 1.11
CA ALA A 45 7.50 -5.47 0.29
C ALA A 45 7.47 -4.95 -1.16
N SER A 46 6.27 -4.90 -1.76
CA SER A 46 6.10 -4.43 -3.14
C SER A 46 6.44 -2.95 -3.30
N TRP A 47 5.93 -2.09 -2.43
CA TRP A 47 6.18 -0.66 -2.46
C TRP A 47 7.67 -0.33 -2.33
N ARG A 48 8.37 -0.96 -1.36
CA ARG A 48 9.83 -0.77 -1.18
C ARG A 48 10.67 -1.31 -2.32
N ALA A 49 10.17 -2.28 -3.08
CA ALA A 49 10.82 -2.78 -4.29
C ALA A 49 10.57 -1.89 -5.53
N GLY A 50 9.81 -0.79 -5.36
CA GLY A 50 9.49 0.17 -6.42
C GLY A 50 8.32 -0.24 -7.29
N PHE A 51 7.41 -1.09 -6.79
CA PHE A 51 6.21 -1.47 -7.51
C PHE A 51 5.01 -0.58 -7.17
N GLY A 52 4.20 -0.34 -8.20
CA GLY A 52 3.01 0.48 -8.10
C GLY A 52 3.33 1.98 -8.11
N VAL A 53 2.32 2.76 -7.76
CA VAL A 53 2.35 4.23 -7.78
C VAL A 53 2.17 4.82 -6.38
N LEU A 54 2.21 3.97 -5.34
CA LEU A 54 2.00 4.43 -3.96
C LEU A 54 3.03 5.50 -3.58
N PRO A 55 2.58 6.65 -3.05
CA PRO A 55 3.48 7.72 -2.66
C PRO A 55 4.26 7.33 -1.40
N ALA A 56 5.08 8.28 -0.90
CA ALA A 56 5.84 8.07 0.32
C ALA A 56 4.95 7.66 1.50
N CYS A 57 5.48 6.82 2.39
CA CYS A 57 4.72 6.24 3.51
C CYS A 57 3.42 5.54 3.09
N MET A 58 3.34 5.05 1.85
CA MET A 58 2.14 4.42 1.26
C MET A 58 0.91 5.35 1.23
N GLY A 59 1.11 6.67 1.26
CA GLY A 59 0.01 7.64 1.31
C GLY A 59 -0.52 7.92 2.72
N LEU A 60 0.05 7.29 3.74
CA LEU A 60 -0.23 7.60 5.14
C LEU A 60 0.59 8.81 5.60
N SER A 61 0.13 9.45 6.69
CA SER A 61 1.00 10.38 7.40
C SER A 61 2.24 9.64 7.95
N PRO A 62 3.39 10.30 8.11
CA PRO A 62 4.59 9.66 8.65
C PRO A 62 4.37 9.06 10.05
N GLU A 63 3.54 9.70 10.87
CA GLU A 63 3.17 9.21 12.19
C GLU A 63 2.34 7.93 12.10
N THR A 64 1.28 7.92 11.29
CA THR A 64 0.42 6.74 11.10
C THR A 64 1.20 5.57 10.50
N TYR A 65 2.08 5.83 9.54
CA TYR A 65 2.97 4.81 8.98
C TYR A 65 3.86 4.17 10.04
N ARG A 66 4.47 4.97 10.93
CA ARG A 66 5.28 4.43 12.04
C ARG A 66 4.44 3.59 13.01
N TYR A 67 3.25 4.06 13.37
CA TYR A 67 2.34 3.29 14.24
C TYR A 67 1.91 1.97 13.60
N MET A 68 1.63 1.98 12.29
CA MET A 68 1.33 0.77 11.54
C MET A 68 2.48 -0.24 11.60
N LEU A 69 3.73 0.21 11.37
CA LEU A 69 4.89 -0.68 11.46
C LEU A 69 5.06 -1.28 12.85
N ILE A 70 4.96 -0.46 13.90
CA ILE A 70 5.10 -0.91 15.30
C ILE A 70 3.98 -1.90 15.66
N ARG A 71 2.74 -1.64 15.20
CA ARG A 71 1.57 -2.48 15.47
C ARG A 71 1.68 -3.82 14.78
N HIS A 72 2.02 -3.87 13.49
CA HIS A 72 1.93 -5.11 12.70
C HIS A 72 3.24 -5.89 12.64
N PHE A 73 4.40 -5.24 12.73
CA PHE A 73 5.71 -5.87 12.53
C PHE A 73 6.65 -5.54 13.68
N SER A 74 6.61 -6.37 14.74
CA SER A 74 7.41 -6.12 15.93
C SER A 74 8.91 -6.20 15.63
N GLY A 75 9.65 -5.13 15.95
CA GLY A 75 11.12 -5.14 15.85
C GLY A 75 11.67 -4.93 14.44
N ILE A 76 10.85 -4.51 13.47
CA ILE A 76 11.39 -4.13 12.17
C ILE A 76 11.96 -2.72 12.19
N GLU A 77 13.23 -2.60 11.81
CA GLU A 77 13.88 -1.31 11.55
C GLU A 77 13.89 -1.05 10.04
N LEU A 78 12.98 -0.20 9.58
CA LEU A 78 12.96 0.29 8.20
C LEU A 78 13.40 1.74 8.19
N ARG A 79 14.37 2.07 7.33
CA ARG A 79 14.77 3.47 7.10
C ARG A 79 13.56 4.26 6.63
N GLU A 80 13.31 5.41 7.25
CA GLU A 80 12.29 6.35 6.81
C GLU A 80 12.60 6.78 5.37
N GLU A 81 11.68 6.52 4.45
CA GLU A 81 11.74 7.13 3.12
C GLU A 81 11.39 8.60 3.32
N ALA A 82 12.17 9.51 2.73
CA ALA A 82 11.83 10.92 2.75
C ALA A 82 10.42 11.08 2.16
N ALA A 83 9.53 11.72 2.90
CA ALA A 83 8.19 12.01 2.42
C ALA A 83 8.29 12.87 1.15
N SER A 84 8.11 12.26 -0.03
CA SER A 84 7.78 13.05 -1.21
C SER A 84 6.45 13.72 -0.92
N ARG A 85 6.33 15.02 -1.20
CA ARG A 85 5.03 15.71 -1.08
C ARG A 85 4.03 14.89 -1.89
N ILE A 86 2.98 14.42 -1.22
CA ILE A 86 1.79 13.94 -1.92
C ILE A 86 1.27 15.19 -2.62
N ASP A 87 1.54 15.31 -3.92
CA ASP A 87 0.97 16.37 -4.74
C ASP A 87 -0.49 15.99 -4.97
N ALA A 88 -1.32 16.28 -3.97
CA ALA A 88 -2.74 15.99 -4.01
C ALA A 88 -3.39 17.01 -4.95
N ASP A 89 -3.65 16.60 -6.20
CA ASP A 89 -4.43 17.41 -7.15
C ASP A 89 -5.77 17.81 -6.49
N PRO A 90 -6.02 19.10 -6.23
CA PRO A 90 -7.24 19.55 -5.57
C PRO A 90 -8.52 19.09 -6.27
N ARG A 91 -8.47 18.84 -7.58
CA ARG A 91 -9.60 18.36 -8.39
C ARG A 91 -10.00 16.92 -8.07
N ARG A 92 -9.06 16.13 -7.53
CA ARG A 92 -9.28 14.73 -7.12
C ARG A 92 -9.72 14.59 -5.67
N GLN A 93 -9.72 15.67 -4.90
CA GLN A 93 -10.10 15.66 -3.48
C GLN A 93 -11.54 15.14 -3.23
N PRO A 94 -12.56 15.49 -4.06
CA PRO A 94 -13.90 14.92 -3.90
C PRO A 94 -13.91 13.40 -4.12
N GLU A 95 -13.32 12.92 -5.21
CA GLU A 95 -13.20 11.49 -5.52
C GLU A 95 -12.46 10.73 -4.41
N ARG A 96 -11.37 11.32 -3.89
CA ARG A 96 -10.60 10.80 -2.78
C ARG A 96 -11.46 10.63 -1.52
N ALA A 97 -12.26 11.64 -1.18
CA ALA A 97 -13.12 11.63 -0.01
C ALA A 97 -14.28 10.63 -0.16
N ASP A 98 -14.90 10.57 -1.34
CA ASP A 98 -16.00 9.64 -1.64
C ASP A 98 -15.53 8.18 -1.55
N LEU A 99 -14.38 7.87 -2.17
CA LEU A 99 -13.81 6.52 -2.12
C LEU A 99 -13.39 6.14 -0.70
N GLN A 100 -12.80 7.08 0.05
CA GLN A 100 -12.45 6.86 1.45
C GLN A 100 -13.71 6.54 2.28
N SER A 101 -14.78 7.35 2.16
CA SER A 101 -16.04 7.09 2.87
C SER A 101 -16.59 5.71 2.54
N LEU A 102 -16.66 5.36 1.24
CA LEU A 102 -17.15 4.07 0.79
C LEU A 102 -16.39 2.89 1.46
N LEU A 103 -15.07 2.95 1.50
CA LEU A 103 -14.26 1.89 2.14
C LEU A 103 -14.46 1.84 3.66
N LEU A 104 -14.57 3.00 4.32
CA LEU A 104 -14.77 3.07 5.77
C LEU A 104 -16.18 2.65 6.19
N ASP A 105 -17.20 2.93 5.38
CA ASP A 105 -18.60 2.60 5.64
C ASP A 105 -18.87 1.09 5.51
N HIS A 106 -18.07 0.38 4.71
CA HIS A 106 -18.23 -1.05 4.44
C HIS A 106 -17.18 -1.96 5.09
N ARG A 107 -16.33 -1.43 5.97
CA ARG A 107 -15.34 -2.23 6.71
C ARG A 107 -15.99 -3.07 7.82
N ALA A 108 -15.29 -4.11 8.28
CA ALA A 108 -15.79 -4.99 9.32
C ALA A 108 -15.70 -4.38 10.73
N ASN A 109 -14.96 -3.28 10.90
CA ASN A 109 -14.68 -2.61 12.18
C ASN A 109 -13.98 -3.55 13.18
N ALA A 110 -13.13 -4.44 12.67
CA ALA A 110 -12.38 -5.42 13.44
C ALA A 110 -11.03 -4.87 13.94
N ASP A 111 -10.41 -3.94 13.19
CA ASP A 111 -9.10 -3.39 13.56
C ASP A 111 -8.87 -1.99 12.98
N ILE A 112 -8.09 -1.16 13.67
CA ILE A 112 -7.71 0.18 13.20
C ILE A 112 -6.99 0.15 11.84
N SER A 113 -6.29 -0.95 11.53
CA SER A 113 -5.63 -1.14 10.24
C SER A 113 -6.59 -1.12 9.05
N GLU A 114 -7.89 -1.36 9.24
CA GLU A 114 -8.87 -1.19 8.17
C GLU A 114 -8.96 0.26 7.69
N ALA A 115 -8.80 1.24 8.59
CA ALA A 115 -8.75 2.65 8.20
C ALA A 115 -7.45 2.97 7.44
N TRP A 116 -6.32 2.40 7.87
CA TRP A 116 -5.05 2.57 7.17
C TRP A 116 -5.07 1.90 5.80
N MET A 117 -5.67 0.72 5.69
CA MET A 117 -5.89 0.04 4.41
C MET A 117 -6.74 0.89 3.47
N ALA A 118 -7.81 1.53 3.97
CA ALA A 118 -8.62 2.44 3.17
C ALA A 118 -7.78 3.61 2.64
N ASP A 119 -6.98 4.25 3.49
CA ASP A 119 -6.09 5.35 3.07
C ASP A 119 -5.04 4.91 2.04
N ILE A 120 -4.40 3.76 2.25
CA ILE A 120 -3.42 3.19 1.32
C ILE A 120 -4.07 2.91 -0.04
N VAL A 121 -5.24 2.27 -0.06
CA VAL A 121 -5.96 1.95 -1.29
C VAL A 121 -6.40 3.21 -2.02
N VAL A 122 -6.98 4.18 -1.30
CA VAL A 122 -7.37 5.48 -1.86
C VAL A 122 -6.16 6.17 -2.47
N SER A 123 -5.03 6.22 -1.76
CA SER A 123 -3.79 6.79 -2.28
C SER A 123 -3.27 6.08 -3.52
N ALA A 124 -3.34 4.75 -3.58
CA ALA A 124 -2.97 3.99 -4.78
C ALA A 124 -3.87 4.30 -5.98
N CYS A 125 -5.16 4.55 -5.76
CA CYS A 125 -6.11 4.92 -6.80
C CYS A 125 -5.88 6.34 -7.36
N MET A 126 -5.24 7.23 -6.59
CA MET A 126 -5.05 8.63 -7.01
C MET A 126 -3.88 8.83 -7.99
N GLY A 127 -2.95 7.87 -8.07
CA GLY A 127 -1.85 7.90 -9.05
C GLY A 127 -0.64 8.69 -8.58
#